data_AF-A0A1S8CXZ0-F1
#
_entry.id   AF-A0A1S8CXZ0-F1
#
_cell.length_a   1.000
_cell.length_b   1.000
_cell.length_c   1.000
_cell.angle_alpha   90.00
_cell.angle_beta   90.00
_cell.angle_gamma   90.00
#
_symmetry.space_group_name_H-M   'P 1'
#
loop_
_entity.id
_entity.type
_entity.pdbx_description
1 polymer ?
#
loop_
_entity_poly.entity_id
_entity_poly.type
_entity_poly.pdbx_seq_one_letter_code
_entity_poly.pdbx_strand_id
1 'polypeptide(L)'
;MESLSYFEQQLHQLCQLLITEKQDAFSLLLDQLEFQYYTQPVYFNQLTQTVFELLAHPLAVKSDSTFNLYVFLSNNWLNLDLSQQQQLLSRIEADYANYQQPDVWRVINEIIGEKLANKAAWRLIQYLKDNTEGPHRAQVPLMLGRLIQHTSSTALKRQSIIMLQLLTQNDERLTRQQAQHTLQRTMRLMNPRIWRSLGLA
;
A
#
# COMPACT_ATOMS: atom_id res chain seq x y z
N MET A 1 -24.55 -27.13 -7.93
CA MET A 1 -23.36 -27.36 -8.76
C MET A 1 -23.16 -26.26 -9.80
N GLU A 2 -24.20 -25.64 -10.35
CA GLU A 2 -24.07 -24.57 -11.37
C GLU A 2 -23.39 -23.28 -10.87
N SER A 3 -23.58 -22.89 -9.60
CA SER A 3 -23.02 -21.63 -9.05
C SER A 3 -21.49 -21.59 -8.96
N LEU A 4 -20.85 -22.74 -8.66
CA LEU A 4 -19.40 -22.86 -8.60
C LEU A 4 -18.79 -22.66 -9.99
N SER A 5 -19.39 -23.26 -11.02
CA SER A 5 -18.92 -23.11 -12.40
C SER A 5 -19.03 -21.67 -12.92
N TYR A 6 -20.05 -20.93 -12.48
CA TYR A 6 -20.24 -19.54 -12.89
C TYR A 6 -19.22 -18.60 -12.25
N PHE A 7 -18.95 -18.76 -10.95
CA PHE A 7 -17.95 -17.96 -10.25
C PHE A 7 -16.54 -18.19 -10.82
N GLU A 8 -16.18 -19.44 -11.07
CA GLU A 8 -14.89 -19.79 -11.69
C GLU A 8 -14.72 -19.15 -13.08
N GLN A 9 -15.80 -19.08 -13.87
CA GLN A 9 -15.78 -18.38 -15.16
C GLN A 9 -15.55 -16.87 -15.00
N GLN A 10 -16.16 -16.24 -13.98
CA GLN A 10 -15.95 -14.82 -13.70
C GLN A 10 -14.51 -14.54 -13.24
N LEU A 11 -13.92 -15.40 -12.40
CA LEU A 11 -12.52 -15.29 -12.03
C LEU A 11 -11.59 -15.46 -13.24
N HIS A 12 -11.87 -16.44 -14.10
CA HIS A 12 -11.11 -16.61 -15.35
C HIS A 12 -11.20 -15.37 -16.24
N GLN A 13 -12.40 -14.79 -16.37
CA GLN A 13 -12.60 -13.55 -17.13
C GLN A 13 -11.81 -12.39 -16.53
N LEU A 14 -11.77 -12.24 -15.21
CA LEU A 14 -10.98 -11.22 -14.53
C LEU A 14 -9.49 -11.34 -14.89
N CYS A 15 -8.94 -12.56 -14.89
CA CYS A 15 -7.56 -12.81 -15.30
C CYS A 15 -7.32 -12.44 -16.77
N GLN A 16 -8.22 -12.82 -17.68
CA GLN A 16 -8.11 -12.49 -19.10
C GLN A 16 -8.14 -10.98 -19.34
N LEU A 17 -8.96 -10.23 -18.61
CA LEU A 17 -9.05 -8.77 -18.73
C LEU A 17 -7.75 -8.08 -18.31
N LEU A 18 -7.04 -8.62 -17.29
CA LEU A 18 -5.71 -8.14 -16.92
C LEU A 18 -4.68 -8.42 -18.02
N ILE A 19 -4.67 -9.64 -18.57
CA ILE A 19 -3.72 -10.06 -19.63
C ILE A 19 -3.94 -9.28 -20.93
N THR A 20 -5.20 -8.98 -21.26
CA THR A 20 -5.57 -8.23 -22.47
C THR A 20 -5.60 -6.71 -22.26
N GLU A 21 -5.13 -6.24 -21.09
CA GLU A 21 -5.00 -4.82 -20.72
C GLU A 21 -6.31 -4.02 -20.88
N LYS A 22 -7.45 -4.65 -20.60
CA LYS A 22 -8.78 -4.02 -20.65
C LYS A 22 -9.14 -3.39 -19.30
N GLN A 23 -8.46 -2.31 -18.94
CA GLN A 23 -8.53 -1.68 -17.62
C GLN A 23 -9.96 -1.37 -17.13
N ASP A 24 -10.78 -0.69 -17.94
CA ASP A 24 -12.13 -0.29 -17.52
C ASP A 24 -13.03 -1.51 -17.23
N ALA A 25 -12.98 -2.51 -18.11
CA ALA A 25 -13.74 -3.74 -17.94
C ALA A 25 -13.21 -4.55 -16.75
N PHE A 26 -11.89 -4.56 -16.53
CA PHE A 26 -11.27 -5.19 -15.37
C PHE A 26 -11.76 -4.56 -14.06
N SER A 27 -11.72 -3.23 -13.96
CA SER A 27 -12.18 -2.49 -12.78
C SER A 27 -13.64 -2.79 -12.48
N LEU A 28 -14.50 -2.67 -13.50
CA LEU A 28 -15.93 -2.92 -13.37
C LEU A 28 -16.22 -4.34 -12.88
N LEU A 29 -15.53 -5.35 -13.44
CA LEU A 29 -15.73 -6.73 -13.04
C LEU A 29 -15.23 -6.98 -11.60
N LEU A 30 -14.07 -6.44 -11.23
CA LEU A 30 -13.54 -6.58 -9.88
C LEU A 30 -14.51 -6.01 -8.84
N ASP A 31 -15.02 -4.80 -9.07
CA ASP A 31 -15.97 -4.14 -8.18
C ASP A 31 -17.29 -4.92 -8.06
N GLN A 32 -17.77 -5.47 -9.19
CA GLN A 32 -18.96 -6.32 -9.22
C GLN A 32 -18.77 -7.60 -8.39
N LEU A 33 -17.63 -8.28 -8.56
CA LEU A 33 -17.32 -9.50 -7.82
C LEU A 33 -17.14 -9.21 -6.33
N GLU A 34 -16.47 -8.11 -5.98
CA GLU A 34 -16.35 -7.67 -4.60
C GLU A 34 -17.74 -7.50 -3.98
N PHE A 35 -18.60 -6.69 -4.61
CA PHE A 35 -19.94 -6.42 -4.10
C PHE A 35 -20.81 -7.68 -3.99
N GLN A 36 -20.77 -8.55 -5.00
CA GLN A 36 -21.59 -9.76 -5.08
C GLN A 36 -21.19 -10.81 -4.02
N TYR A 37 -19.89 -10.94 -3.74
CA TYR A 37 -19.36 -12.02 -2.92
C TYR A 37 -18.90 -11.58 -1.52
N TYR A 38 -18.92 -10.29 -1.20
CA TYR A 38 -18.49 -9.75 0.10
C TYR A 38 -19.08 -10.48 1.32
N THR A 39 -20.35 -10.88 1.27
CA THR A 39 -21.04 -11.57 2.37
C THR A 39 -20.92 -13.09 2.33
N GLN A 40 -20.16 -13.64 1.36
CA GLN A 40 -20.00 -15.07 1.12
C GLN A 40 -18.53 -15.47 1.31
N PRO A 41 -18.10 -15.84 2.53
CA PRO A 41 -16.69 -15.95 2.89
C PRO A 41 -15.87 -16.87 1.98
N VAL A 42 -16.45 -17.99 1.51
CA VAL A 42 -15.76 -18.94 0.61
C VAL A 42 -15.38 -18.28 -0.70
N TYR A 43 -16.33 -17.63 -1.38
CA TYR A 43 -16.09 -16.97 -2.67
C TYR A 43 -15.25 -15.71 -2.49
N PHE A 44 -15.46 -14.95 -1.43
CA PHE A 44 -14.65 -13.77 -1.13
C PHE A 44 -13.17 -14.13 -0.90
N ASN A 45 -12.89 -15.23 -0.20
CA ASN A 45 -11.52 -15.71 -0.01
C ASN A 45 -10.90 -16.17 -1.33
N GLN A 46 -11.66 -16.83 -2.21
CA GLN A 46 -11.19 -17.22 -3.54
C GLN A 46 -10.90 -16.00 -4.43
N LEU A 47 -11.75 -14.97 -4.39
CA LEU A 47 -11.51 -13.70 -5.08
C LEU A 47 -10.25 -13.02 -4.56
N THR A 48 -10.10 -12.94 -3.24
CA THR A 48 -8.90 -12.37 -2.59
C THR A 48 -7.64 -13.13 -3.00
N GLN A 49 -7.69 -14.46 -3.04
CA GLN A 49 -6.59 -15.29 -3.50
C GLN A 49 -6.25 -15.01 -4.98
N THR A 50 -7.27 -14.86 -5.82
CA THR A 50 -7.10 -14.51 -7.24
C THR A 50 -6.43 -13.14 -7.38
N VAL A 51 -6.80 -12.16 -6.57
CA VAL A 51 -6.16 -10.84 -6.53
C VAL A 51 -4.67 -10.95 -6.17
N PHE A 52 -4.31 -11.79 -5.20
CA PHE A 52 -2.90 -12.05 -4.87
C PHE A 52 -2.13 -12.73 -6.02
N GLU A 53 -2.76 -13.67 -6.72
CA GLU A 53 -2.17 -14.33 -7.89
C GLU A 53 -1.97 -13.35 -9.05
N LEU A 54 -2.92 -12.46 -9.27
CA LEU A 54 -2.81 -11.39 -10.27
C LEU A 54 -1.70 -10.40 -9.92
N LEU A 55 -1.58 -9.98 -8.65
CA LEU A 55 -0.46 -9.15 -8.20
C LEU A 55 0.89 -9.86 -8.33
N ALA A 56 0.91 -11.19 -8.25
CA ALA A 56 2.10 -12.01 -8.45
C ALA A 56 2.48 -12.20 -9.92
N HIS A 57 1.57 -11.90 -10.84
CA HIS A 57 1.80 -12.08 -12.26
C HIS A 57 2.82 -11.05 -12.79
N PRO A 58 3.78 -11.43 -13.66
CA PRO A 58 4.81 -10.51 -14.17
C PRO A 58 4.27 -9.25 -14.87
N LEU A 59 3.04 -9.31 -15.39
CA LEU A 59 2.40 -8.15 -16.03
C LEU A 59 1.92 -7.10 -15.01
N ALA A 60 1.72 -7.47 -13.74
CA ALA A 60 1.19 -6.55 -12.73
C ALA A 60 2.06 -5.31 -12.55
N VAL A 61 3.39 -5.43 -12.57
CA VAL A 61 4.28 -4.26 -12.39
C VAL A 61 4.12 -3.19 -13.48
N LYS A 62 3.56 -3.55 -14.65
CA LYS A 62 3.34 -2.65 -15.78
C LYS A 62 1.87 -2.32 -16.01
N SER A 63 0.94 -3.11 -15.48
CA SER A 63 -0.49 -2.96 -15.71
C SER A 63 -1.08 -1.81 -14.92
N ASP A 64 -1.90 -0.98 -15.56
CA ASP A 64 -2.67 0.07 -14.89
C ASP A 64 -3.78 -0.52 -13.99
N SER A 65 -4.23 -1.76 -14.26
CA SER A 65 -5.16 -2.49 -13.40
C SER A 65 -4.58 -2.84 -12.03
N THR A 66 -3.26 -2.77 -11.85
CA THR A 66 -2.60 -3.04 -10.57
C THR A 66 -3.03 -2.07 -9.49
N PHE A 67 -3.36 -0.83 -9.86
CA PHE A 67 -3.96 0.12 -8.92
C PHE A 67 -5.26 -0.45 -8.31
N ASN A 68 -6.15 -1.00 -9.14
CA ASN A 68 -7.43 -1.57 -8.70
C ASN A 68 -7.22 -2.79 -7.78
N LEU A 69 -6.22 -3.64 -8.07
CA LEU A 69 -5.85 -4.76 -7.20
C LEU A 69 -5.44 -4.30 -5.79
N TYR A 70 -4.59 -3.27 -5.70
CA TYR A 70 -4.19 -2.72 -4.40
C TYR A 70 -5.33 -1.97 -3.69
N VAL A 71 -6.22 -1.30 -4.44
CA VAL A 71 -7.41 -0.66 -3.87
C VAL A 71 -8.34 -1.70 -3.26
N PHE A 72 -8.61 -2.81 -3.95
CA PHE A 72 -9.38 -3.93 -3.42
C PHE A 72 -8.80 -4.42 -2.09
N LEU A 73 -7.48 -4.65 -2.02
CA LEU A 73 -6.83 -5.10 -0.78
C LEU A 73 -6.84 -4.04 0.32
N SER A 74 -6.70 -2.75 -0.01
CA SER A 74 -6.74 -1.66 0.96
C SER A 74 -8.14 -1.51 1.58
N ASN A 75 -9.19 -1.59 0.75
CA ASN A 75 -10.58 -1.50 1.18
C ASN A 75 -10.97 -2.68 2.06
N ASN A 76 -10.45 -3.87 1.74
CA ASN A 76 -10.75 -5.11 2.44
C ASN A 76 -9.71 -5.49 3.50
N TRP A 77 -8.86 -4.55 3.93
CA TRP A 77 -7.75 -4.81 4.85
C TRP A 77 -8.18 -5.56 6.13
N LEU A 78 -9.33 -5.21 6.71
CA LEU A 78 -9.86 -5.84 7.93
C LEU A 78 -10.32 -7.29 7.71
N ASN A 79 -10.59 -7.67 6.46
CA ASN A 79 -10.99 -9.02 6.07
C ASN A 79 -9.77 -9.90 5.72
N LEU A 80 -8.57 -9.30 5.59
CA LEU A 80 -7.34 -10.04 5.33
C LEU A 80 -6.81 -10.68 6.60
N ASP A 81 -6.51 -11.97 6.55
CA ASP A 81 -5.82 -12.64 7.64
C ASP A 81 -4.34 -12.22 7.73
N LEU A 82 -3.67 -12.60 8.81
CA LEU A 82 -2.27 -12.24 9.03
C LEU A 82 -1.31 -12.79 7.96
N SER A 83 -1.61 -13.96 7.39
CA SER A 83 -0.80 -14.57 6.33
C SER A 83 -0.93 -13.78 5.04
N GLN A 84 -2.15 -13.38 4.67
CA GLN A 84 -2.43 -12.53 3.51
C GLN A 84 -1.80 -11.14 3.66
N GLN A 85 -1.88 -10.54 4.85
CA GLN A 85 -1.18 -9.29 5.13
C GLN A 85 0.34 -9.44 4.96
N GLN A 86 0.95 -10.51 5.46
CA GLN A 86 2.39 -10.78 5.27
C GLN A 86 2.76 -11.05 3.81
N GLN A 87 1.92 -11.75 3.07
CA GLN A 87 2.10 -11.97 1.63
C GLN A 87 2.07 -10.65 0.86
N LEU A 88 1.15 -9.75 1.19
CA LEU A 88 1.07 -8.41 0.60
C LEU A 88 2.34 -7.60 0.89
N LEU A 89 2.84 -7.64 2.12
CA LEU A 89 4.07 -6.92 2.48
C LEU A 89 5.29 -7.47 1.74
N SER A 90 5.42 -8.80 1.67
CA SER A 90 6.50 -9.45 0.89
C SER A 90 6.42 -9.08 -0.59
N ARG A 91 5.20 -8.98 -1.15
CA ARG A 91 4.98 -8.57 -2.54
C ARG A 91 5.39 -7.11 -2.76
N ILE A 92 4.97 -6.20 -1.88
CA ILE A 92 5.38 -4.80 -1.94
C ILE A 92 6.91 -4.71 -1.84
N GLU A 93 7.53 -5.38 -0.87
CA GLU A 93 8.98 -5.38 -0.68
C GLU A 93 9.76 -5.78 -1.94
N ALA A 94 9.28 -6.82 -2.64
CA ALA A 94 9.91 -7.34 -3.85
C ALA A 94 9.72 -6.44 -5.09
N ASP A 95 8.51 -5.90 -5.28
CA ASP A 95 8.12 -5.28 -6.55
C ASP A 95 8.05 -3.75 -6.50
N TYR A 96 8.21 -3.12 -5.33
CA TYR A 96 7.97 -1.67 -5.16
C TYR A 96 8.74 -0.81 -6.18
N ALA A 97 10.02 -1.10 -6.39
CA ALA A 97 10.89 -0.36 -7.31
C ALA A 97 10.51 -0.56 -8.79
N ASN A 98 9.73 -1.60 -9.10
CA ASN A 98 9.33 -1.92 -10.47
C ASN A 98 8.06 -1.17 -10.89
N TYR A 99 7.17 -0.82 -9.95
CA TYR A 99 5.97 -0.04 -10.24
C TYR A 99 6.33 1.36 -10.75
N GLN A 100 5.73 1.79 -11.85
CA GLN A 100 5.95 3.13 -12.43
C GLN A 100 4.73 4.05 -12.23
N GLN A 101 3.59 3.49 -11.85
CA GLN A 101 2.32 4.18 -11.75
C GLN A 101 2.24 4.96 -10.42
N PRO A 102 2.09 6.29 -10.43
CA PRO A 102 2.00 7.08 -9.20
C PRO A 102 0.82 6.69 -8.29
N ASP A 103 -0.29 6.26 -8.88
CA ASP A 103 -1.46 5.82 -8.11
C ASP A 103 -1.23 4.52 -7.36
N VAL A 104 -0.41 3.61 -7.91
CA VAL A 104 0.02 2.39 -7.22
C VAL A 104 0.88 2.75 -6.00
N TRP A 105 1.84 3.66 -6.17
CA TRP A 105 2.64 4.14 -5.02
C TRP A 105 1.76 4.79 -3.96
N ARG A 106 0.76 5.57 -4.36
CA ARG A 106 -0.16 6.26 -3.45
C ARG A 106 -0.94 5.27 -2.57
N VAL A 107 -1.50 4.22 -3.15
CA VAL A 107 -2.26 3.20 -2.39
C VAL A 107 -1.33 2.33 -1.54
N ILE A 108 -0.14 1.98 -2.02
CA ILE A 108 0.87 1.29 -1.20
C ILE A 108 1.25 2.13 0.03
N ASN A 109 1.45 3.44 -0.14
CA ASN A 109 1.75 4.35 0.97
C ASN A 109 0.63 4.35 2.02
N GLU A 110 -0.63 4.26 1.60
CA GLU A 110 -1.80 4.15 2.49
C GLU A 110 -1.81 2.81 3.24
N ILE A 111 -1.60 1.70 2.53
CA ILE A 111 -1.53 0.37 3.14
C ILE A 111 -0.46 0.34 4.24
N ILE A 112 0.76 0.78 3.91
CA ILE A 112 1.89 0.75 4.84
C ILE A 112 1.67 1.75 6.00
N GLY A 113 1.43 3.01 5.68
CA GLY A 113 1.46 4.10 6.66
C GLY A 113 0.18 4.26 7.47
N GLU A 114 -0.96 3.77 6.97
CA GLU A 114 -2.26 3.97 7.60
C GLU A 114 -2.94 2.66 8.01
N LYS A 115 -3.06 1.67 7.11
CA LYS A 115 -3.74 0.41 7.45
C LYS A 115 -2.90 -0.47 8.37
N LEU A 116 -1.62 -0.63 8.06
CA LEU A 116 -0.70 -1.43 8.85
C LEU A 116 -0.19 -0.67 10.08
N ALA A 117 0.36 0.54 9.87
CA ALA A 117 0.73 1.54 10.88
C ALA A 117 1.42 1.03 12.17
N ASN A 118 2.20 -0.05 12.06
CA ASN A 118 2.80 -0.76 13.19
C ASN A 118 4.30 -1.03 12.97
N LYS A 119 4.89 -1.92 13.77
CA LYS A 119 6.33 -2.24 13.68
C LYS A 119 6.72 -2.89 12.34
N ALA A 120 5.83 -3.66 11.71
CA ALA A 120 6.08 -4.21 10.38
C ALA A 120 6.10 -3.11 9.32
N ALA A 121 5.19 -2.13 9.40
CA ALA A 121 5.21 -0.94 8.54
C ALA A 121 6.54 -0.19 8.65
N TRP A 122 7.00 0.05 9.88
CA TRP A 122 8.28 0.70 10.12
C TRP A 122 9.45 -0.04 9.47
N ARG A 123 9.52 -1.37 9.62
CA ARG A 123 10.58 -2.19 9.00
C ARG A 123 10.56 -2.08 7.48
N LEU A 124 9.38 -2.17 6.86
CA LEU A 124 9.23 -2.04 5.42
C LEU A 124 9.65 -0.65 4.93
N ILE A 125 9.27 0.42 5.64
CA ILE A 125 9.69 1.79 5.32
C ILE A 125 11.22 1.91 5.38
N GLN A 126 11.87 1.35 6.40
CA GLN A 126 13.33 1.34 6.49
C GLN A 126 13.96 0.62 5.29
N TYR A 127 13.47 -0.58 4.99
CA TYR A 127 13.94 -1.35 3.84
C TYR A 127 13.80 -0.56 2.54
N LEU A 128 12.64 0.03 2.26
CA LEU A 128 12.41 0.80 1.04
C LEU A 128 13.31 2.04 0.98
N LYS A 129 13.54 2.74 2.09
CA LYS A 129 14.48 3.87 2.17
C LYS A 129 15.89 3.47 1.73
N ASP A 130 16.34 2.29 2.13
CA ASP A 130 17.70 1.80 1.87
C ASP A 130 17.86 1.15 0.49
N ASN A 131 16.79 0.58 -0.07
CA ASN A 131 16.86 -0.25 -1.29
C ASN A 131 16.16 0.34 -2.51
N THR A 132 15.60 1.54 -2.42
CA THR A 132 14.96 2.24 -3.56
C THR A 132 15.64 3.58 -3.80
N GLU A 133 15.47 4.17 -4.99
CA GLU A 133 16.09 5.44 -5.40
C GLU A 133 15.09 6.34 -6.13
N GLY A 134 15.43 7.62 -6.26
CA GLY A 134 14.71 8.55 -7.13
C GLY A 134 13.23 8.71 -6.76
N PRO A 135 12.29 8.56 -7.71
CA PRO A 135 10.85 8.74 -7.44
C PRO A 135 10.29 7.81 -6.36
N HIS A 136 10.78 6.57 -6.27
CA HIS A 136 10.36 5.57 -5.28
C HIS A 136 10.82 5.95 -3.88
N ARG A 137 12.10 6.32 -3.72
CA ARG A 137 12.64 6.79 -2.43
C ARG A 137 11.93 8.07 -1.97
N ALA A 138 11.54 8.93 -2.91
CA ALA A 138 10.78 10.14 -2.61
C ALA A 138 9.38 9.87 -2.00
N GLN A 139 8.87 8.64 -2.06
CA GLN A 139 7.61 8.27 -1.39
C GLN A 139 7.79 7.97 0.11
N VAL A 140 8.99 7.63 0.55
CA VAL A 140 9.28 7.27 1.96
C VAL A 140 8.81 8.35 2.94
N PRO A 141 9.06 9.66 2.72
CA PRO A 141 8.50 10.70 3.58
C PRO A 141 6.98 10.68 3.73
N LEU A 142 6.24 10.32 2.67
CA LEU A 142 4.78 10.24 2.71
C LEU A 142 4.32 9.06 3.58
N MET A 143 4.99 7.90 3.46
CA MET A 143 4.74 6.74 4.32
C MET A 143 4.99 7.08 5.80
N LEU A 144 6.10 7.77 6.10
CA LEU A 144 6.44 8.23 7.45
C LEU A 144 5.38 9.19 7.99
N GLY A 145 4.94 10.15 7.17
CA GLY A 145 3.88 11.10 7.54
C GLY A 145 2.58 10.41 7.95
N ARG A 146 2.14 9.41 7.17
CA ARG A 146 0.97 8.58 7.50
C ARG A 146 1.22 7.75 8.76
N LEU A 147 2.37 7.09 8.87
CA LEU A 147 2.71 6.28 10.04
C LEU A 147 2.63 7.10 11.34
N ILE A 148 3.13 8.34 11.33
CA ILE A 148 3.06 9.27 12.47
C ILE A 148 1.60 9.56 12.86
N GLN A 149 0.73 9.74 11.87
CA GLN A 149 -0.68 10.08 12.09
C GLN A 149 -1.47 8.89 12.63
N HIS A 150 -1.25 7.69 12.09
CA HIS A 150 -2.11 6.53 12.32
C HIS A 150 -1.58 5.54 13.36
N THR A 151 -0.28 5.53 13.66
CA THR A 151 0.24 4.62 14.69
C THR A 151 -0.20 5.02 16.10
N SER A 152 -0.49 4.04 16.95
CA SER A 152 -0.69 4.25 18.38
C SER A 152 0.62 4.29 19.18
N SER A 153 1.74 3.85 18.58
CA SER A 153 3.03 3.76 19.27
C SER A 153 3.79 5.08 19.30
N THR A 154 3.91 5.68 20.49
CA THR A 154 4.73 6.87 20.73
C THR A 154 6.19 6.68 20.29
N ALA A 155 6.75 5.47 20.48
CA ALA A 155 8.09 5.16 20.04
C ALA A 155 8.23 5.21 18.51
N LEU A 156 7.28 4.61 17.78
CA LEU A 156 7.27 4.65 16.31
C LEU A 156 7.07 6.08 15.80
N LYS A 157 6.20 6.88 16.44
CA LYS A 157 6.05 8.31 16.08
C LYS A 157 7.38 9.04 16.19
N ARG A 158 8.08 8.88 17.32
CA ARG A 158 9.38 9.52 17.55
C ARG A 158 10.40 9.09 16.49
N GLN A 159 10.54 7.79 16.25
CA GLN A 159 11.47 7.25 15.25
C GLN A 159 11.15 7.77 13.85
N SER A 160 9.87 7.82 13.48
CA SER A 160 9.42 8.31 12.18
C SER A 160 9.71 9.79 11.99
N ILE A 161 9.52 10.61 13.03
CA ILE A 161 9.85 12.04 12.96
C ILE A 161 11.35 12.24 12.82
N ILE A 162 12.18 11.53 13.59
CA ILE A 162 13.64 11.63 13.49
C ILE A 162 14.09 11.25 12.08
N MET A 163 13.59 10.14 11.53
CA MET A 163 13.91 9.74 10.17
C MET A 163 13.45 10.79 9.14
N LEU A 164 12.26 11.35 9.31
CA LEU A 164 11.75 12.39 8.43
C LEU A 164 12.61 13.66 8.48
N GLN A 165 13.10 14.06 9.65
CA GLN A 165 14.05 15.16 9.83
C GLN A 165 15.38 14.87 9.11
N LEU A 166 15.93 13.66 9.26
CA LEU A 166 17.16 13.26 8.55
C LEU A 166 16.98 13.32 7.04
N LEU A 167 15.83 12.90 6.51
CA LEU A 167 15.54 12.95 5.09
C LEU A 167 15.43 14.38 4.53
N THR A 168 15.24 15.42 5.37
CA THR A 168 15.32 16.82 4.92
C THR A 168 16.72 17.27 4.51
N GLN A 169 17.74 16.44 4.79
CA GLN A 169 19.12 16.63 4.38
C GLN A 169 19.58 15.57 3.36
N ASN A 170 18.65 14.76 2.82
CA ASN A 170 18.99 13.72 1.84
C ASN A 170 19.60 14.34 0.57
N ASP A 171 20.55 13.66 -0.05
CA ASP A 171 21.24 14.14 -1.27
C ASP A 171 20.28 14.28 -2.44
N GLU A 172 19.32 13.36 -2.58
CA GLU A 172 18.31 13.40 -3.63
C GLU A 172 17.32 14.53 -3.40
N ARG A 173 17.27 15.45 -4.37
CA ARG A 173 16.41 16.64 -4.30
C ARG A 173 14.93 16.29 -4.08
N LEU A 174 14.41 15.29 -4.78
CA LEU A 174 12.99 14.91 -4.69
C LEU A 174 12.64 14.41 -3.28
N THR A 175 13.44 13.47 -2.77
CA THR A 175 13.31 12.93 -1.41
C THR A 175 13.41 14.03 -0.37
N ARG A 176 14.38 14.94 -0.50
CA ARG A 176 14.57 16.09 0.38
C ARG A 176 13.37 17.03 0.40
N GLN A 177 12.86 17.43 -0.77
CA GLN A 177 11.71 18.32 -0.89
C GLN A 177 10.45 17.68 -0.30
N GLN A 178 10.23 16.40 -0.58
CA GLN A 178 9.07 15.68 -0.04
C GLN A 178 9.18 15.54 1.48
N ALA A 179 10.38 15.31 2.02
CA ALA A 179 10.62 15.27 3.46
C ALA A 179 10.31 16.62 4.14
N GLN A 180 10.78 17.73 3.58
CA GLN A 180 10.50 19.06 4.10
C GLN A 180 9.00 19.37 4.11
N HIS A 181 8.31 19.10 2.99
CA HIS A 181 6.87 19.32 2.88
C HIS A 181 6.08 18.47 3.88
N THR A 182 6.39 17.17 3.95
CA THR A 182 5.72 16.25 4.87
C THR A 182 6.00 16.63 6.34
N LEU A 183 7.23 17.01 6.68
CA LEU A 183 7.58 17.44 8.04
C LEU A 183 6.78 18.69 8.45
N GLN A 184 6.74 19.71 7.58
CA GLN A 184 5.96 20.93 7.84
C GLN A 184 4.47 20.62 8.03
N ARG A 185 3.90 19.75 7.20
CA ARG A 185 2.50 19.33 7.32
C ARG A 185 2.26 18.59 8.64
N THR A 186 3.12 17.64 9.00
CA THR A 186 3.03 16.89 10.26
C THR A 186 3.15 17.81 11.47
N MET A 187 4.06 18.79 11.43
CA MET A 187 4.20 19.80 12.48
C MET A 187 2.92 20.62 12.69
N ARG A 188 2.26 21.05 11.62
CA ARG A 188 1.02 21.83 11.69
C ARG A 188 -0.16 21.03 12.25
N LEU A 189 -0.25 19.75 11.92
CA LEU A 189 -1.37 18.89 12.32
C LEU A 189 -1.22 18.33 13.73
N MET A 190 0.01 18.21 14.23
CA MET A 190 0.28 17.59 15.53
C MET A 190 0.26 18.63 16.66
N ASN A 191 -0.46 18.34 17.74
CA ASN A 191 -0.55 19.22 18.90
C ASN A 191 0.87 19.54 19.47
N PRO A 192 1.21 20.81 19.74
CA PRO A 192 2.52 21.19 20.29
C PRO A 192 2.93 20.46 21.58
N ARG A 193 1.96 20.03 22.39
CA ARG A 193 2.22 19.21 23.59
C ARG A 193 2.76 17.82 23.25
N ILE A 194 2.29 17.22 22.16
CA ILE A 194 2.76 15.92 21.65
C ILE A 194 4.19 16.05 21.14
N TRP A 195 4.53 17.16 20.47
CA TRP A 195 5.91 17.43 20.05
C TRP A 195 6.91 17.43 21.22
N ARG A 196 6.54 18.11 22.31
CA ARG A 196 7.38 18.17 23.51
C ARG A 196 7.49 16.82 24.21
N SER A 197 6.39 16.06 24.33
CA SER A 197 6.42 14.75 24.98
C SER A 197 7.26 13.70 24.22
N LEU A 198 7.49 13.92 22.93
CA LEU A 198 8.38 13.09 22.12
C LEU A 198 9.87 13.45 22.31
N GLY A 199 10.19 14.50 23.07
CA GLY A 199 11.58 14.93 23.33
C GLY A 199 12.29 15.45 22.08
N LEU A 200 11.55 16.17 21.23
CA LEU A 200 12.01 16.69 19.93
C LEU A 200 12.11 18.22 19.91
N ALA A 201 12.05 18.86 21.09
CA ALA A 201 12.15 20.30 21.31
C ALA A 201 13.46 20.64 22.03
#